data_AF-A0A420JB69-F1
#
_entry.id   AF-A0A420JB69-F1
#
_cell.length_a   1.000
_cell.length_b   1.000
_cell.length_c   1.000
_cell.angle_alpha   90.00
_cell.angle_beta   90.00
_cell.angle_gamma   90.00
#
_symmetry.space_group_name_H-M   'P 1'
#
loop_
_entity.id
_entity.type
_entity.pdbx_description
1 polymer ?
#
loop_
_entity_poly.entity_id
_entity_poly.type
_entity_poly.pdbx_seq_one_letter_code
_entity_poly.pdbx_strand_id
1 'polypeptide(L)'
;MWIGAGGQVRFGVLLVLLTILSVKGEDPFFFWSLRYRVQCGHQKTFEPDLVNEYARQGCRDVIAHEDSLSHVNSPQNRFFNQRKKDNLPKPYKGAHFTANDESLYEVKITRNKLLRLTKYAVIFSWSKNSNFCKTKGVKYSPGLRKGKFLCVELRHDLIDT
;
A
#
# COMPACT_ATOMS: atom_id res chain seq x y z
N MET A 1 24.33 53.68 24.68
CA MET A 1 23.74 52.44 25.23
C MET A 1 22.84 51.86 24.15
N TRP A 2 23.35 50.92 23.35
CA TRP A 2 22.62 50.28 22.26
C TRP A 2 22.25 48.87 22.74
N ILE A 3 20.96 48.61 22.94
CA ILE A 3 20.44 47.25 23.15
C ILE A 3 19.73 46.87 21.85
N GLY A 4 20.35 45.92 21.15
CA GLY A 4 19.94 45.44 19.85
C GLY A 4 18.60 44.71 19.88
N ALA A 5 17.80 45.01 18.86
CA ALA A 5 16.70 44.17 18.42
C ALA A 5 17.26 42.84 17.91
N GLY A 6 16.91 41.74 18.57
CA GLY A 6 17.41 40.42 18.19
C GLY A 6 16.69 39.30 18.93
N GLY A 7 15.40 39.11 18.67
CA GLY A 7 14.66 38.10 19.40
C GLY A 7 13.27 37.79 18.88
N GLN A 8 13.06 37.65 17.57
CA GLN A 8 11.71 37.28 17.08
C GLN A 8 11.64 36.61 15.70
N VAL A 9 12.64 35.79 15.33
CA VAL A 9 12.61 35.11 14.00
C VAL A 9 12.67 33.58 14.08
N ARG A 10 12.94 32.99 15.25
CA ARG A 10 13.17 31.53 15.36
C ARG A 10 11.93 30.67 15.65
N PHE A 11 10.80 31.26 16.04
CA PHE A 11 9.59 30.49 16.36
C PHE A 11 8.66 30.23 15.15
N GLY A 12 8.68 31.10 14.13
CA GLY A 12 7.82 30.92 12.94
C GLY A 12 8.26 29.75 12.07
N VAL A 13 9.57 29.56 11.87
CA VAL A 13 10.10 28.49 11.01
C VAL A 13 9.88 27.10 11.63
N LEU A 14 9.96 26.99 12.96
CA LEU A 14 9.73 25.72 13.65
C LEU A 14 8.25 25.28 13.57
N LEU A 15 7.32 26.23 13.62
CA LEU A 15 5.88 25.98 13.51
C LEU A 15 5.48 25.61 12.07
N VAL A 16 6.07 26.25 11.06
CA VAL A 16 5.85 25.87 9.65
C VAL A 16 6.39 24.47 9.38
N LEU A 17 7.57 24.11 9.92
CA LEU A 17 8.11 22.74 9.80
C LEU A 17 7.22 21.68 10.47
N LEU A 18 6.61 21.99 11.63
CA LEU A 18 5.69 21.07 12.30
C LEU A 18 4.34 20.93 11.56
N THR A 19 3.86 21.98 10.89
CA THR A 19 2.62 21.88 10.09
C THR A 19 2.78 21.07 8.81
N ILE A 20 3.98 20.98 8.23
CA ILE A 20 4.23 20.13 7.04
C ILE A 20 4.24 18.64 7.40
N LEU A 21 4.47 18.28 8.67
CA LEU A 21 4.44 16.88 9.15
C LEU A 21 3.05 16.40 9.56
N SER A 22 2.04 17.28 9.63
CA SER A 22 0.65 16.89 9.89
C SER A 22 -0.11 16.55 8.60
N VAL A 23 0.51 15.78 7.70
CA VAL A 23 -0.19 15.17 6.57
C VAL A 23 -0.79 13.85 7.04
N LYS A 24 -1.98 13.97 7.63
CA LYS A 24 -3.06 12.97 7.71
C LYS A 24 -2.69 11.54 7.25
N GLY A 25 -2.09 10.78 8.16
CA GLY A 25 -1.90 9.34 8.06
C GLY A 25 -0.54 8.88 8.60
N GLU A 26 -0.47 8.53 9.89
CA GLU A 26 0.69 7.88 10.53
C GLU A 26 0.87 6.45 10.00
N ASP A 27 1.17 6.30 8.70
CA ASP A 27 1.75 5.05 8.22
C ASP A 27 3.18 4.96 8.78
N PRO A 28 3.57 3.86 9.44
CA PRO A 28 4.94 3.70 9.95
C PRO A 28 5.98 3.50 8.83
N PHE A 29 5.58 3.66 7.57
CA PHE A 29 6.36 3.39 6.36
C PHE A 29 6.14 4.48 5.30
N PHE A 30 7.12 4.61 4.40
CA PHE A 30 6.97 5.45 3.21
C PHE A 30 6.09 4.74 2.18
N PHE A 31 5.10 5.46 1.63
CA PHE A 31 4.17 4.89 0.67
C PHE A 31 4.25 5.59 -0.69
N TRP A 32 4.50 4.81 -1.73
CA TRP A 32 4.45 5.27 -3.11
C TRP A 32 3.12 4.89 -3.77
N SER A 33 2.30 5.93 -3.95
CA SER A 33 1.00 5.84 -4.59
C SER A 33 1.09 5.63 -6.10
N LEU A 34 0.19 4.80 -6.62
CA LEU A 34 -0.16 4.77 -8.02
C LEU A 34 -0.89 6.07 -8.38
N ARG A 35 -0.52 6.71 -9.49
CA ARG A 35 -1.04 8.04 -9.85
C ARG A 35 -2.22 8.00 -10.81
N TYR A 36 -2.27 6.98 -11.64
CA TYR A 36 -3.20 6.92 -12.76
C TYR A 36 -4.32 5.90 -12.52
N ARG A 37 -5.40 6.02 -13.29
CA ARG A 37 -6.49 5.05 -13.27
C ARG A 37 -6.01 3.71 -13.81
N VAL A 38 -6.57 2.63 -13.28
CA VAL A 38 -6.26 1.27 -13.73
C VAL A 38 -7.46 0.67 -14.43
N GLN A 39 -7.28 0.26 -15.68
CA GLN A 39 -8.31 -0.38 -16.48
C GLN A 39 -8.05 -1.88 -16.62
N CYS A 40 -9.03 -2.67 -16.19
CA CYS A 40 -9.05 -4.13 -16.31
C CYS A 40 -9.98 -4.54 -17.46
N GLY A 41 -9.45 -4.59 -18.68
CA GLY A 41 -10.25 -4.84 -19.89
C GLY A 41 -11.34 -3.77 -20.09
N HIS A 42 -12.41 -4.11 -20.83
CA HIS A 42 -13.53 -3.17 -21.05
C HIS A 42 -14.50 -3.05 -19.85
N GLN A 43 -14.35 -3.88 -18.82
CA GLN A 43 -15.39 -4.09 -17.82
C GLN A 43 -15.24 -3.23 -16.57
N LYS A 44 -14.00 -2.86 -16.20
CA LYS A 44 -13.77 -2.21 -14.91
C LYS A 44 -12.59 -1.26 -14.92
N THR A 45 -12.86 -0.06 -14.43
CA THR A 45 -11.85 0.95 -14.11
C THR A 45 -11.81 1.14 -12.59
N PHE A 46 -10.60 1.29 -12.06
CA PHE A 46 -10.35 1.58 -10.66
C PHE A 46 -9.69 2.96 -10.53
N GLU A 47 -10.22 3.78 -9.63
CA GLU A 47 -9.56 5.02 -9.23
C GLU A 47 -8.30 4.70 -8.45
N PRO A 48 -7.21 5.49 -8.63
CA PRO A 48 -5.93 5.26 -7.97
C PRO A 48 -6.08 5.25 -6.44
N ASP A 49 -6.93 6.11 -5.88
CA ASP A 49 -7.15 6.22 -4.43
C ASP A 49 -7.60 4.89 -3.82
N LEU A 50 -8.56 4.22 -4.47
CA LEU A 50 -9.04 2.92 -4.01
C LEU A 50 -7.92 1.87 -4.06
N VAL A 51 -7.16 1.83 -5.16
CA VAL A 51 -6.05 0.87 -5.31
C VAL A 51 -4.98 1.12 -4.23
N ASN A 52 -4.65 2.38 -4.00
CA ASN A 52 -3.66 2.80 -3.02
C ASN A 52 -4.11 2.51 -1.58
N GLU A 53 -5.39 2.67 -1.27
CA GLU A 53 -5.94 2.33 0.04
C GLU A 53 -5.78 0.84 0.35
N TYR A 54 -6.12 -0.04 -0.61
CA TYR A 54 -5.91 -1.48 -0.44
C TYR A 54 -4.43 -1.84 -0.33
N ALA A 55 -3.55 -1.22 -1.13
CA ALA A 55 -2.10 -1.45 -1.03
C ALA A 55 -1.54 -1.00 0.32
N ARG A 56 -1.94 0.18 0.81
CA ARG A 56 -1.55 0.72 2.12
C ARG A 56 -2.02 -0.20 3.25
N GLN A 57 -3.28 -0.65 3.21
CA GLN A 57 -3.78 -1.61 4.19
C GLN A 57 -3.00 -2.93 4.14
N GLY A 58 -2.69 -3.42 2.94
CA GLY A 58 -1.86 -4.61 2.77
C GLY A 58 -0.47 -4.45 3.38
N CYS A 59 0.19 -3.32 3.19
CA CYS A 59 1.49 -3.06 3.81
C CYS A 59 1.41 -3.02 5.33
N ARG A 60 0.38 -2.39 5.92
CA ARG A 60 0.13 -2.43 7.37
C ARG A 60 -0.02 -3.86 7.87
N ASP A 61 -0.77 -4.69 7.15
CA ASP A 61 -1.03 -6.08 7.53
C ASP A 61 0.26 -6.94 7.48
N VAL A 62 1.12 -6.71 6.49
CA VAL A 62 2.44 -7.38 6.38
C VAL A 62 3.37 -6.97 7.52
N ILE A 63 3.50 -5.66 7.78
CA ILE A 63 4.35 -5.13 8.85
C ILE A 63 3.89 -5.66 10.21
N ALA A 64 2.59 -5.54 10.50
CA ALA A 64 2.01 -6.03 11.74
C ALA A 64 2.10 -7.57 11.89
N HIS A 65 2.33 -8.31 10.81
CA HIS A 65 2.62 -9.74 10.87
C HIS A 65 4.09 -10.01 11.17
N GLU A 66 5.01 -9.34 10.50
CA GLU A 66 6.45 -9.45 10.78
C GLU A 66 6.77 -9.06 12.23
N ASP A 67 6.18 -7.97 12.72
CA ASP A 67 6.34 -7.55 14.12
C ASP A 67 5.75 -8.58 15.07
N SER A 68 4.65 -9.25 14.72
CA SER A 68 4.12 -10.33 15.56
C SER A 68 5.03 -11.56 15.59
N LEU A 69 5.75 -11.85 14.49
CA LEU A 69 6.70 -12.96 14.41
C LEU A 69 7.98 -12.71 15.22
N SER A 70 8.37 -11.46 15.42
CA SER A 70 9.48 -11.11 16.31
C SER A 70 9.12 -11.25 17.81
N HIS A 71 7.83 -11.29 18.14
CA HIS A 71 7.30 -11.37 19.52
C HIS A 71 6.71 -12.76 19.90
N VAL A 72 7.14 -13.83 19.22
CA VAL A 72 6.52 -15.18 19.28
C VAL A 72 6.59 -15.87 20.65
N ASN A 73 7.33 -15.32 21.63
CA ASN A 73 7.42 -15.92 22.98
C ASN A 73 6.38 -15.40 24.00
N SER A 74 5.43 -14.53 23.63
CA SER A 74 4.41 -14.06 24.57
C SER A 74 3.14 -14.94 24.59
N PRO A 75 2.68 -15.45 25.76
CA PRO A 75 1.45 -16.26 25.90
C PRO A 75 0.18 -15.59 25.36
N GLN A 76 0.15 -14.26 25.30
CA GLN A 76 -1.00 -13.46 24.84
C GLN A 76 -1.17 -13.49 23.29
N ASN A 77 -0.15 -13.88 22.52
CA ASN A 77 -0.17 -13.86 21.05
C ASN A 77 -0.90 -15.05 20.39
N ARG A 78 -1.24 -16.10 21.15
CA ARG A 78 -1.87 -17.31 20.57
C ARG A 78 -3.28 -17.08 20.01
N PHE A 79 -4.09 -16.22 20.65
CA PHE A 79 -5.45 -15.92 20.20
C PHE A 79 -5.52 -14.89 19.05
N PHE A 80 -4.59 -13.94 18.99
CA PHE A 80 -4.49 -12.97 17.88
C PHE A 80 -4.06 -13.62 16.55
N ASN A 81 -3.23 -14.66 16.61
CA ASN A 81 -2.69 -15.35 15.43
C ASN A 81 -3.76 -16.11 14.60
N GLN A 82 -4.87 -16.54 15.20
CA GLN A 82 -5.91 -17.30 14.50
C GLN A 82 -6.83 -16.43 13.63
N ARG A 83 -7.15 -15.20 14.06
CA ARG A 83 -7.96 -14.26 13.25
C ARG A 83 -7.17 -13.62 12.10
N LYS A 84 -5.84 -13.50 12.21
CA LYS A 84 -4.97 -12.84 11.20
C LYS A 84 -4.71 -13.68 9.94
N LYS A 85 -4.70 -15.02 10.02
CA LYS A 85 -4.31 -15.89 8.89
C LYS A 85 -5.17 -15.75 7.62
N ASP A 86 -6.42 -15.32 7.74
CA ASP A 86 -7.36 -15.28 6.62
C ASP A 86 -7.27 -14.02 5.75
N ASN A 87 -6.73 -12.92 6.29
CA ASN A 87 -6.75 -11.60 5.63
C ASN A 87 -5.35 -11.10 5.25
N LEU A 88 -4.29 -11.85 5.55
CA LEU A 88 -2.94 -11.43 5.18
C LEU A 88 -2.77 -11.37 3.65
N PRO A 89 -2.10 -10.33 3.13
CA PRO A 89 -1.68 -10.28 1.75
C PRO A 89 -0.87 -11.52 1.38
N LYS A 90 -1.17 -12.08 0.21
CA LYS A 90 -0.50 -13.29 -0.27
C LYS A 90 0.75 -12.92 -1.05
N PRO A 91 1.84 -13.70 -1.00
CA PRO A 91 2.99 -13.49 -1.88
C PRO A 91 2.54 -13.54 -3.35
N TYR A 92 2.93 -12.53 -4.11
CA TYR A 92 2.69 -12.47 -5.54
C TYR A 92 3.71 -13.34 -6.28
N LYS A 93 3.23 -14.27 -7.11
CA LYS A 93 4.05 -15.22 -7.88
C LYS A 93 3.98 -15.02 -9.39
N GLY A 94 3.52 -13.86 -9.87
CA GLY A 94 3.40 -13.59 -11.30
C GLY A 94 4.71 -13.04 -11.89
N ALA A 95 4.88 -13.21 -13.20
CA ALA A 95 6.07 -12.75 -13.91
C ALA A 95 6.01 -11.28 -14.34
N HIS A 96 4.90 -10.57 -14.09
CA HIS A 96 4.70 -9.21 -14.60
C HIS A 96 5.53 -8.14 -13.89
N PHE A 97 6.01 -8.44 -12.69
CA PHE A 97 6.82 -7.52 -11.91
C PHE A 97 8.07 -8.26 -11.46
N THR A 98 9.23 -7.73 -11.83
CA THR A 98 10.49 -8.12 -11.22
C THR A 98 10.65 -7.41 -9.88
N ALA A 99 10.97 -8.20 -8.88
CA ALA A 99 11.27 -7.75 -7.54
C ALA A 99 12.73 -8.09 -7.30
N ASN A 100 13.62 -7.11 -7.50
CA ASN A 100 15.04 -7.32 -7.25
C ASN A 100 15.28 -7.38 -5.73
N ASP A 101 14.82 -6.36 -5.00
CA ASP A 101 15.05 -6.21 -3.55
C ASP A 101 13.77 -5.99 -2.71
N GLU A 102 12.59 -6.12 -3.33
CA GLU A 102 11.30 -5.87 -2.68
C GLU A 102 10.44 -7.13 -2.72
N SER A 103 9.80 -7.49 -1.61
CA SER A 103 8.83 -8.60 -1.61
C SER A 103 7.52 -8.12 -2.23
N LEU A 104 6.99 -8.87 -3.20
CA LEU A 104 5.72 -8.57 -3.85
C LEU A 104 4.58 -9.34 -3.19
N TYR A 105 3.48 -8.62 -2.95
CA TYR A 105 2.28 -9.16 -2.34
C TYR A 105 1.04 -8.80 -3.14
N GLU A 106 -0.03 -9.57 -2.93
CA GLU A 106 -1.35 -9.31 -3.49
C GLU A 106 -2.43 -9.33 -2.41
N VAL A 107 -3.32 -8.33 -2.47
CA VAL A 107 -4.49 -8.21 -1.59
C VAL A 107 -5.75 -8.10 -2.42
N LYS A 108 -6.79 -8.84 -2.03
CA LYS A 108 -8.06 -8.91 -2.76
C LYS A 108 -8.90 -7.66 -2.52
N ILE A 109 -9.45 -7.08 -3.60
CA ILE A 109 -10.37 -5.94 -3.52
C ILE A 109 -11.77 -6.44 -3.14
N THR A 110 -12.11 -6.42 -1.86
CA THR A 110 -13.43 -6.82 -1.31
C THR A 110 -14.35 -5.62 -1.17
N ARG A 111 -15.26 -5.42 -2.15
CA ARG A 111 -16.31 -4.40 -2.05
C ARG A 111 -17.44 -4.74 -1.08
N ASN A 112 -17.63 -6.03 -0.74
CA ASN A 112 -18.69 -6.45 0.16
C ASN A 112 -18.20 -7.59 1.07
N LYS A 113 -18.32 -7.42 2.40
CA LYS A 113 -17.80 -8.37 3.40
C LYS A 113 -18.47 -9.75 3.35
N LEU A 114 -19.68 -9.85 2.80
CA LEU A 114 -20.43 -11.11 2.72
C LEU A 114 -19.91 -12.10 1.67
N LEU A 115 -19.29 -11.62 0.59
CA LEU A 115 -18.83 -12.47 -0.53
C LEU A 115 -17.33 -12.25 -0.77
N ARG A 116 -16.50 -13.15 -0.22
CA ARG A 116 -15.02 -13.18 -0.38
C ARG A 116 -14.54 -13.51 -1.80
N LEU A 117 -15.46 -13.64 -2.77
CA LEU A 117 -15.15 -13.97 -4.15
C LEU A 117 -14.92 -12.71 -4.97
N THR A 118 -13.72 -12.16 -4.83
CA THR A 118 -13.30 -11.01 -5.65
C THR A 118 -12.39 -11.50 -6.76
N LYS A 119 -12.67 -11.01 -7.98
CA LYS A 119 -11.87 -11.32 -9.18
C LYS A 119 -10.67 -10.39 -9.33
N TYR A 120 -10.53 -9.39 -8.47
CA TYR A 120 -9.51 -8.36 -8.56
C TYR A 120 -8.63 -8.36 -7.30
N ALA A 121 -7.33 -8.20 -7.50
CA ALA A 121 -6.36 -8.06 -6.44
C ALA A 121 -5.39 -6.90 -6.75
N VAL A 122 -5.10 -6.07 -5.77
CA VAL A 122 -4.03 -5.08 -5.84
C VAL A 122 -2.70 -5.78 -5.60
N ILE A 123 -1.71 -5.44 -6.41
CA ILE A 123 -0.32 -5.88 -6.25
C ILE A 123 0.46 -4.69 -5.70
N PHE A 124 1.22 -4.94 -4.65
CA PHE A 124 2.10 -3.96 -4.03
C PHE A 124 3.43 -4.62 -3.68
N SER A 125 4.46 -3.80 -3.51
CA SER A 125 5.73 -4.24 -2.95
C SER A 125 5.94 -3.66 -1.57
N TRP A 126 6.69 -4.39 -0.77
CA TRP A 126 7.15 -4.00 0.55
C TRP A 126 8.63 -4.36 0.70
N SER A 127 9.44 -3.41 1.14
CA SER A 127 10.83 -3.65 1.52
C SER A 127 11.04 -3.29 2.98
N LYS A 128 11.44 -4.30 3.76
CA LYS A 128 11.79 -4.13 5.17
C LYS A 128 13.00 -3.22 5.35
N ASN A 129 13.98 -3.32 4.45
CA ASN A 129 15.26 -2.62 4.58
C ASN A 129 15.08 -1.10 4.41
N SER A 130 14.26 -0.67 3.44
CA SER A 130 13.99 0.75 3.18
C SER A 130 12.70 1.25 3.82
N ASN A 131 11.97 0.40 4.55
CA ASN A 131 10.67 0.72 5.14
C ASN A 131 9.71 1.35 4.10
N PHE A 132 9.71 0.77 2.90
CA PHE A 132 9.09 1.35 1.72
C PHE A 132 8.04 0.42 1.14
N CYS A 133 6.85 0.97 0.95
CA CYS A 133 5.70 0.30 0.36
C CYS A 133 5.33 0.99 -0.96
N LYS A 134 5.04 0.22 -2.01
CA LYS A 134 4.67 0.78 -3.31
C LYS A 134 3.55 0.01 -3.98
N THR A 135 2.53 0.72 -4.43
CA THR A 135 1.52 0.15 -5.32
C THR A 135 2.14 -0.15 -6.69
N LYS A 136 1.98 -1.38 -7.19
CA LYS A 136 2.49 -1.80 -8.51
C LYS A 136 1.40 -1.90 -9.56
N GLY A 137 0.19 -2.31 -9.18
CA GLY A 137 -0.94 -2.36 -10.11
C GLY A 137 -2.08 -3.24 -9.63
N VAL A 138 -2.97 -3.61 -10.55
CA VAL A 138 -4.12 -4.48 -10.28
C VAL A 138 -4.05 -5.71 -11.17
N LYS A 139 -4.41 -6.85 -10.62
CA LYS A 139 -4.55 -8.12 -11.34
C LYS A 139 -6.00 -8.55 -11.36
N TYR A 140 -6.44 -9.01 -12.52
CA TYR A 140 -7.71 -9.67 -12.74
C TYR A 140 -7.54 -11.19 -12.79
N SER A 141 -8.44 -11.91 -12.14
CA SER A 141 -8.47 -13.37 -12.01
C SER A 141 -9.91 -13.87 -12.17
N PRO A 142 -10.34 -14.17 -13.41
CA PRO A 142 -11.73 -14.53 -13.70
C PRO A 142 -12.19 -15.90 -13.18
N GLY A 143 -11.28 -16.76 -12.69
CA GLY A 143 -11.57 -18.07 -12.09
C GLY A 143 -10.40 -19.05 -12.23
N LEU A 144 -10.50 -20.24 -11.62
CA LEU A 144 -9.45 -21.27 -11.59
C LEU A 144 -9.05 -21.80 -12.98
N ARG A 145 -9.95 -21.76 -13.97
CA ARG A 145 -9.74 -22.30 -15.33
C ARG A 145 -9.25 -21.26 -16.35
N LYS A 146 -9.15 -19.99 -15.96
CA LYS A 146 -8.74 -18.90 -16.86
C LYS A 146 -7.44 -18.27 -16.33
N GLY A 147 -6.60 -17.82 -17.26
CA GLY A 147 -5.35 -17.12 -16.92
C GLY A 147 -5.58 -15.89 -16.03
N LYS A 148 -4.54 -15.49 -15.30
CA LYS A 148 -4.53 -14.22 -14.55
C LYS A 148 -3.98 -13.13 -15.47
N PHE A 149 -4.58 -11.94 -15.43
CA PHE A 149 -4.22 -10.84 -16.31
C PHE A 149 -3.85 -9.61 -15.50
N LEU A 150 -2.81 -8.90 -15.92
CA LEU A 150 -2.49 -7.58 -15.36
C LEU A 150 -3.41 -6.53 -16.00
N CYS A 151 -3.92 -5.62 -15.18
CA CYS A 151 -4.67 -4.47 -15.65
C CYS A 151 -3.73 -3.34 -16.09
N VAL A 152 -4.17 -2.53 -17.05
CA VAL A 152 -3.34 -1.49 -17.67
C VAL A 152 -3.50 -0.17 -16.93
N GLU A 153 -2.39 0.52 -16.70
CA GLU A 153 -2.37 1.89 -16.17
C GLU A 153 -2.65 2.88 -17.30
N LEU A 154 -3.71 3.69 -17.16
CA LEU A 154 -4.09 4.70 -18.16
C LEU A 154 -3.31 5.99 -17.93
N ARG A 155 -2.12 6.07 -18.55
CA ARG A 155 -1.32 7.31 -18.56
C ARG A 155 -1.94 8.28 -19.56
N HIS A 156 -2.14 9.52 -19.13
CA HIS A 156 -2.74 10.55 -19.98
C HIS A 156 -1.82 10.95 -21.15
N ASP A 157 -0.53 10.61 -21.09
CA ASP A 157 0.47 10.91 -22.12
C ASP A 157 0.41 10.00 -23.36
N LEU A 158 -0.56 9.07 -23.43
CA LEU A 158 -0.71 8.08 -24.52
C LEU A 158 -2.04 8.20 -25.28
N ILE A 159 -2.79 9.28 -25.06
CA ILE A 159 -4.00 9.61 -25.84
C ILE A 159 -3.62 10.81 -26.72
N ASP A 160 -2.81 10.57 -27.74
CA ASP A 160 -2.74 11.40 -28.96
C ASP A 160 -1.84 10.69 -29.97
N THR A 161 -2.46 9.88 -30.84
CA THR A 161 -2.13 9.67 -32.26
C THR A 161 -3.24 8.88 -32.91
#